data_AF-A0AA38H8R3-F1
#
_entry.id   AF-A0AA38H8R3-F1
#
_cell.length_a   1.000
_cell.length_b   1.000
_cell.length_c   1.000
_cell.angle_alpha   90.00
_cell.angle_beta   90.00
_cell.angle_gamma   90.00
#
_symmetry.space_group_name_H-M   'P 1'
#
loop_
_entity.id
_entity.type
_entity.pdbx_description
1 polymer ?
#
loop_
_entity_poly.entity_id
_entity_poly.type
_entity_poly.pdbx_seq_one_letter_code
_entity_poly.pdbx_strand_id
1 'polypeptide(L)'
;MDSDDDWLEAGPSNQGSSADPLVEQEYQRLATRYTDAGYREGITDGKLTTLQEGFDSSFAASVPPSRRLGQVRGQANALLAYLTRSTPGTSSARASTSMSGPVYLAELVEAARELVQDLARVKRVQVLSRDIERERHEQEEHGGEDVFELEPTEEREMEGLEDALGSLGQKAKANGSDEVREGQLLDVFEYRLKALKGRLRA
;
A
#
# COMPACT_ATOMS: atom_id res chain seq x y z
N MET A 1 -19.38 -69.53 50.38
CA MET A 1 -17.98 -69.29 50.80
C MET A 1 -17.26 -70.48 50.21
N ASP A 2 -16.63 -70.40 49.04
CA ASP A 2 -15.73 -69.34 48.58
C ASP A 2 -15.80 -69.19 47.04
N SER A 3 -15.99 -67.96 46.56
CA SER A 3 -16.00 -67.62 45.13
C SER A 3 -15.41 -66.23 44.90
N ASP A 4 -14.43 -65.85 45.72
CA ASP A 4 -13.82 -64.50 45.72
C ASP A 4 -12.34 -64.51 45.29
N ASP A 5 -11.76 -65.68 44.98
CA ASP A 5 -10.30 -65.83 44.74
C ASP A 5 -9.88 -65.86 43.26
N ASP A 6 -10.82 -65.81 42.31
CA ASP A 6 -10.52 -65.91 40.87
C ASP A 6 -9.99 -64.59 40.25
N TRP A 7 -9.93 -63.50 41.04
CA TRP A 7 -9.44 -62.19 40.60
C TRP A 7 -7.95 -61.95 40.88
N LEU A 8 -7.31 -62.81 41.69
CA LEU A 8 -5.91 -62.65 42.11
C LEU A 8 -4.92 -63.52 41.33
N GLU A 9 -5.40 -64.43 40.48
CA GLU A 9 -4.57 -65.37 39.69
C GLU A 9 -4.32 -64.92 38.24
N ALA A 10 -4.75 -63.71 37.87
CA ALA A 10 -4.27 -63.05 36.66
C ALA A 10 -2.83 -62.59 36.91
N GLY A 11 -1.85 -63.40 36.50
CA GLY A 11 -0.42 -63.05 36.51
C GLY A 11 -0.19 -61.65 35.92
N PRO A 12 0.91 -60.97 36.31
CA PRO A 12 1.06 -59.51 36.18
C PRO A 12 0.63 -59.07 34.79
N SER A 13 -0.58 -58.52 34.73
CA SER A 13 -1.14 -58.03 33.48
C SER A 13 -0.22 -56.91 33.05
N ASN A 14 0.62 -57.15 32.05
CA ASN A 14 1.55 -56.17 31.50
C ASN A 14 0.83 -54.93 30.90
N GLN A 15 -0.51 -54.94 30.93
CA GLN A 15 -1.40 -53.84 30.58
C GLN A 15 -1.03 -52.59 31.37
N GLY A 16 -0.60 -51.55 30.66
CA GLY A 16 -0.22 -50.26 31.22
C GLY A 16 1.25 -50.11 31.64
N SER A 17 2.10 -51.12 31.43
CA SER A 17 3.55 -50.96 31.59
C SER A 17 4.18 -50.26 30.38
N SER A 18 5.38 -49.67 30.53
CA SER A 18 6.11 -49.05 29.40
C SER A 18 6.55 -50.04 28.32
N ALA A 19 6.37 -51.35 28.53
CA ALA A 19 6.62 -52.41 27.54
C ALA A 19 5.32 -52.85 26.82
N ASP A 20 4.17 -52.25 27.16
CA ASP A 20 2.89 -52.52 26.51
C ASP A 20 2.86 -51.84 25.13
N PRO A 21 2.71 -52.59 24.02
CA PRO A 21 2.64 -52.00 22.68
C PRO A 21 1.50 -50.99 22.51
N LEU A 22 0.44 -51.09 23.32
CA LEU A 22 -0.70 -50.17 23.30
C LEU A 22 -0.32 -48.82 23.95
N VAL A 23 0.53 -48.84 24.98
CA VAL A 23 1.08 -47.64 25.62
C VAL A 23 2.07 -46.94 24.69
N GLU A 24 2.91 -47.70 23.98
CA GLU A 24 3.84 -47.15 22.98
C GLU A 24 3.08 -46.51 21.80
N GLN A 25 2.00 -47.15 21.32
CA GLN A 25 1.17 -46.59 20.25
C GLN A 25 0.48 -45.29 20.67
N GLU A 26 -0.08 -45.23 21.88
CA GLU A 26 -0.67 -44.01 22.40
C GLU A 26 0.40 -42.92 22.66
N TYR A 27 1.59 -43.29 23.14
CA TYR A 27 2.70 -42.35 23.29
C TYR A 27 3.13 -41.74 21.94
N GLN A 28 3.30 -42.55 20.91
CA GLN A 28 3.61 -42.06 19.56
C GLN A 28 2.51 -41.16 19.03
N ARG A 29 1.24 -41.53 19.23
CA ARG A 29 0.10 -40.70 18.85
C ARG A 29 0.07 -39.36 19.57
N LEU A 30 0.36 -39.32 20.87
CA LEU A 30 0.50 -38.08 21.63
C LEU A 30 1.69 -37.26 21.11
N ALA A 31 2.86 -37.88 20.92
CA ALA A 31 4.06 -37.22 20.44
C ALA A 31 3.84 -36.55 19.07
N THR A 32 3.26 -37.27 18.10
CA THR A 32 2.91 -36.71 16.78
C THR A 32 1.94 -35.53 16.90
N ARG A 33 0.92 -35.63 17.77
CA ARG A 33 -0.02 -34.52 17.99
C ARG A 33 0.67 -33.31 18.60
N TYR A 34 1.58 -33.48 19.55
CA TYR A 34 2.32 -32.36 20.14
C TYR A 34 3.29 -31.71 19.14
N THR A 35 3.98 -32.50 18.32
CA THR A 35 4.86 -31.94 17.28
C THR A 35 4.07 -31.21 16.19
N ASP A 36 2.96 -31.78 15.73
CA ASP A 36 2.12 -31.17 14.70
C ASP A 36 1.40 -29.92 15.23
N ALA A 37 0.90 -29.98 16.47
CA ALA A 37 0.27 -28.83 17.12
C ALA A 37 1.28 -27.72 17.36
N GLY A 38 2.46 -28.02 17.90
CA GLY A 38 3.51 -27.03 18.14
C GLY A 38 4.07 -26.43 16.84
N TYR A 39 4.21 -27.22 15.78
CA TYR A 39 4.60 -26.72 14.46
C TYR A 39 3.53 -25.79 13.87
N ARG A 40 2.25 -26.17 13.97
CA ARG A 40 1.13 -25.32 13.52
C ARG A 40 1.06 -24.02 14.32
N GLU A 41 1.14 -24.11 15.64
CA GLU A 41 1.15 -22.96 16.55
C GLU A 41 2.33 -22.03 16.25
N GLY A 42 3.53 -22.58 16.06
CA GLY A 42 4.71 -21.80 15.68
C GLY A 42 4.56 -21.10 14.33
N ILE A 43 3.94 -21.74 13.34
CA ILE A 43 3.63 -21.10 12.06
C ILE A 43 2.59 -20.00 12.23
N THR A 44 1.51 -20.24 12.98
CA THR A 44 0.46 -19.25 13.16
C THR A 44 0.97 -18.03 13.92
N ASP A 45 1.75 -18.25 14.98
CA ASP A 45 2.33 -17.20 15.79
C ASP A 45 3.39 -16.42 15.00
N GLY A 46 4.24 -17.13 14.25
CA GLY A 46 5.20 -16.50 13.36
C GLY A 46 4.53 -15.63 12.32
N LYS A 47 3.49 -16.13 11.64
CA LYS A 47 2.71 -15.37 10.65
C LYS A 47 2.01 -14.16 11.27
N LEU A 48 1.39 -14.30 12.43
CA LEU A 48 0.71 -13.19 13.09
C LEU A 48 1.68 -12.11 13.56
N THR A 49 2.86 -12.52 14.06
CA THR A 49 3.90 -11.60 14.51
C THR A 49 4.48 -10.80 13.34
N THR A 50 4.83 -11.47 12.23
CA THR A 50 5.42 -10.79 11.07
C THR A 50 4.40 -9.99 10.26
N LEU A 51 3.12 -10.40 10.24
CA LEU A 51 2.06 -9.68 9.51
C LEU A 51 1.83 -8.29 10.11
N GLN A 52 1.79 -8.19 11.44
CA GLN A 52 1.60 -6.89 12.08
C GLN A 52 2.80 -5.96 11.88
N GLU A 53 4.02 -6.48 11.98
CA GLU A 53 5.24 -5.70 11.71
C GLU A 53 5.32 -5.24 10.24
N GLY A 54 4.95 -6.10 9.30
CA GLY A 54 4.85 -5.76 7.87
C GLY A 54 3.78 -4.69 7.60
N PHE A 55 2.64 -4.75 8.29
CA PHE A 55 1.62 -3.71 8.21
C PHE A 55 2.13 -2.38 8.79
N ASP A 56 2.70 -2.39 9.98
CA ASP A 56 3.14 -1.17 10.67
C ASP A 56 4.26 -0.46 9.89
N SER A 57 5.21 -1.22 9.33
CA SER A 57 6.29 -0.68 8.50
C SER A 57 5.77 -0.08 7.19
N SER A 58 4.90 -0.77 6.46
CA SER A 58 4.31 -0.26 5.21
C SER A 58 3.37 0.93 5.45
N PHE A 59 2.63 0.93 6.57
CA PHE A 59 1.82 2.08 6.99
C PHE A 59 2.70 3.29 7.33
N ALA A 60 3.76 3.09 8.12
CA ALA A 60 4.69 4.16 8.48
C ALA A 60 5.39 4.76 7.25
N ALA A 61 5.77 3.94 6.27
CA ALA A 61 6.37 4.39 5.02
C ALA A 61 5.38 5.16 4.12
N SER A 62 4.11 4.73 4.06
CA SER A 62 3.14 5.28 3.11
C SER A 62 2.40 6.52 3.57
N VAL A 63 2.24 6.71 4.88
CA VAL A 63 1.45 7.81 5.45
C VAL A 63 2.07 9.19 5.19
N PRO A 64 3.37 9.45 5.50
CA PRO A 64 3.96 10.77 5.28
C PRO A 64 3.86 11.28 3.83
N PRO A 65 4.27 10.53 2.80
CA PRO A 65 4.18 11.00 1.41
C PRO A 65 2.73 11.14 0.94
N SER A 66 1.81 10.28 1.38
CA SER A 66 0.38 10.40 1.07
C SER A 66 -0.24 11.66 1.67
N ARG A 67 0.13 12.01 2.92
CA ARG A 67 -0.31 13.26 3.57
C ARG A 67 0.23 14.48 2.84
N ARG A 68 1.51 14.47 2.43
CA ARG A 68 2.10 15.56 1.63
C ARG A 68 1.36 15.77 0.32
N LEU A 69 1.11 14.70 -0.44
CA LEU A 69 0.34 14.76 -1.69
C LEU A 69 -1.06 15.36 -1.46
N GLY A 70 -1.76 14.91 -0.42
CA GLY A 70 -3.06 15.44 -0.04
C GLY A 70 -3.03 16.94 0.30
N GLN A 71 -2.02 17.38 1.04
CA GLN A 71 -1.83 18.80 1.37
C GLN A 71 -1.58 19.65 0.12
N VAL A 72 -0.70 19.20 -0.78
CA VAL A 72 -0.41 19.91 -2.03
C VAL A 72 -1.65 20.01 -2.91
N ARG A 73 -2.40 18.91 -3.07
CA ARG A 73 -3.70 18.89 -3.77
C ARG A 73 -4.71 19.87 -3.17
N GLY A 74 -4.87 19.86 -1.85
CA GLY A 74 -5.80 20.75 -1.16
C GLY A 74 -5.42 22.22 -1.33
N GLN A 75 -4.12 22.55 -1.19
CA GLN A 75 -3.64 23.90 -1.34
C GLN A 75 -3.71 24.41 -2.79
N ALA A 76 -3.42 23.56 -3.79
CA ALA A 76 -3.54 23.93 -5.20
C ALA A 76 -5.01 24.21 -5.59
N ASN A 77 -5.94 23.36 -5.13
CA ASN A 77 -7.37 23.58 -5.35
C ASN A 77 -7.89 24.85 -4.65
N ALA A 78 -7.47 25.09 -3.41
CA ALA A 78 -7.83 26.30 -2.68
C ALA A 78 -7.30 27.57 -3.39
N LEU A 79 -6.07 27.51 -3.90
CA LEU A 79 -5.48 28.60 -4.68
C LEU A 79 -6.26 28.85 -5.97
N LEU A 80 -6.60 27.79 -6.72
CA LEU A 80 -7.40 27.90 -7.93
C LEU A 80 -8.79 28.51 -7.63
N ALA A 81 -9.47 28.05 -6.59
CA ALA A 81 -10.77 28.58 -6.17
C ALA A 81 -10.71 30.07 -5.78
N TYR A 82 -9.63 30.47 -5.11
CA TYR A 82 -9.40 31.88 -4.77
C TYR A 82 -9.19 32.75 -6.02
N LEU A 83 -8.36 32.27 -6.96
CA LEU A 83 -8.05 33.00 -8.19
C LEU A 83 -9.27 33.12 -9.11
N THR A 84 -10.05 32.04 -9.29
CA THR A 84 -11.24 32.05 -10.13
C THR A 84 -12.35 32.95 -9.58
N ARG A 85 -12.54 32.99 -8.25
CA ARG A 85 -13.47 33.91 -7.58
C ARG A 85 -13.09 35.39 -7.76
N SER A 86 -11.81 35.66 -8.00
CA SER A 86 -11.29 37.02 -8.21
C SER A 86 -11.33 37.46 -9.67
N THR A 87 -11.68 36.58 -10.62
CA THR A 87 -11.80 36.95 -12.03
C THR A 87 -13.07 37.76 -12.30
N PRO A 88 -13.01 38.86 -13.07
CA PRO A 88 -14.11 39.83 -13.21
C PRO A 88 -15.30 39.35 -14.06
N GLY A 89 -15.43 38.05 -14.37
CA GLY A 89 -16.48 37.51 -15.25
C GLY A 89 -17.67 36.84 -14.56
N THR A 90 -17.64 36.61 -13.25
CA THR A 90 -18.74 35.89 -12.57
C THR A 90 -18.96 36.42 -11.17
N SER A 91 -19.99 37.27 -11.03
CA SER A 91 -20.62 37.74 -9.78
C SER A 91 -19.74 38.44 -8.72
N SER A 92 -19.82 39.78 -8.75
CA SER A 92 -19.96 40.69 -7.61
C SER A 92 -19.74 40.12 -6.20
N ALA A 93 -18.57 40.38 -5.60
CA ALA A 93 -18.43 40.97 -4.25
C ALA A 93 -16.98 40.87 -3.71
N ARG A 94 -16.46 42.06 -3.36
CA ARG A 94 -15.43 42.33 -2.33
C ARG A 94 -13.97 42.01 -2.66
N ALA A 95 -13.37 43.00 -3.31
CA ALA A 95 -12.19 43.75 -2.90
C ALA A 95 -10.83 43.06 -2.67
N SER A 96 -9.84 43.72 -3.29
CA SER A 96 -8.49 43.95 -2.76
C SER A 96 -7.39 42.96 -3.15
N THR A 97 -6.93 43.06 -4.40
CA THR A 97 -5.49 43.10 -4.70
C THR A 97 -5.28 44.04 -5.88
N SER A 98 -4.83 45.25 -5.57
CA SER A 98 -4.19 46.15 -6.52
C SER A 98 -2.91 45.49 -7.06
N MET A 99 -2.57 45.83 -8.30
CA MET A 99 -1.24 45.73 -8.94
C MET A 99 -0.99 44.65 -10.01
N SER A 100 -1.98 43.89 -10.48
CA SER A 100 -1.75 43.12 -11.70
C SER A 100 -2.90 43.15 -12.69
N GLY A 101 -2.57 43.43 -13.95
CA GLY A 101 -3.53 43.59 -15.03
C GLY A 101 -4.34 42.30 -15.27
N PRO A 102 -5.48 42.40 -15.97
CA PRO A 102 -6.37 41.26 -16.23
C PRO A 102 -5.66 40.07 -16.90
N VAL A 103 -4.60 40.34 -17.67
CA VAL A 103 -3.77 39.32 -18.35
C VAL A 103 -2.99 38.45 -17.37
N TYR A 104 -2.38 39.05 -16.33
CA TYR A 104 -1.58 38.32 -15.36
C TYR A 104 -2.43 37.39 -14.48
N LEU A 105 -3.64 37.82 -14.12
CA LEU A 105 -4.56 36.98 -13.36
C LEU A 105 -5.00 35.76 -14.19
N ALA A 106 -5.25 35.94 -15.50
CA ALA A 106 -5.58 34.83 -16.39
C ALA A 106 -4.44 33.82 -16.50
N GLU A 107 -3.18 34.28 -16.62
CA GLU A 107 -2.01 33.41 -16.59
C GLU A 107 -1.87 32.63 -15.28
N LEU A 108 -2.13 33.26 -14.14
CA LEU A 108 -2.10 32.59 -12.84
C LEU A 108 -3.20 31.54 -12.69
N VAL A 109 -4.40 31.83 -13.21
CA VAL A 109 -5.52 30.87 -13.21
C VAL A 109 -5.16 29.65 -14.05
N GLU A 110 -4.62 29.84 -15.26
CA GLU A 110 -4.23 28.72 -16.13
C GLU A 110 -3.08 27.91 -15.52
N ALA A 111 -2.06 28.55 -14.95
CA ALA A 111 -0.98 27.83 -14.27
C ALA A 111 -1.48 27.04 -13.04
N ALA A 112 -2.47 27.57 -12.31
CA ALA A 112 -3.10 26.85 -11.21
C ALA A 112 -3.96 25.66 -11.69
N ARG A 113 -4.67 25.79 -12.83
CA ARG A 113 -5.41 24.70 -13.46
C ARG A 113 -4.49 23.58 -13.93
N GLU A 114 -3.40 23.93 -14.60
CA GLU A 114 -2.39 22.97 -15.03
C GLU A 114 -1.80 22.21 -13.84
N LEU A 115 -1.43 22.91 -12.75
CA LEU A 115 -0.94 22.26 -11.54
C LEU A 115 -1.96 21.30 -10.93
N VAL A 116 -3.25 21.66 -10.88
CA VAL A 116 -4.32 20.78 -10.38
C VAL A 116 -4.51 19.56 -11.27
N GLN A 117 -4.46 19.72 -12.60
CA GLN A 117 -4.55 18.61 -13.55
C GLN A 117 -3.37 17.64 -13.42
N ASP A 118 -2.15 18.16 -13.32
CA ASP A 118 -0.95 17.36 -13.10
C ASP A 118 -1.06 16.58 -11.79
N LEU A 119 -1.44 17.26 -10.69
CA LEU A 119 -1.63 16.63 -9.39
C LEU A 119 -2.74 15.57 -9.37
N ALA A 120 -3.76 15.69 -10.23
CA ALA A 120 -4.84 14.70 -10.33
C ALA A 120 -4.36 13.40 -11.01
N ARG A 121 -3.40 13.50 -11.94
CA ARG A 121 -2.83 12.33 -12.64
C ARG A 121 -1.83 11.54 -11.81
N VAL A 122 -1.26 12.15 -10.75
CA VAL A 122 -0.29 11.48 -9.88
C VAL A 122 -0.94 10.29 -9.18
N LYS A 123 -0.42 9.09 -9.44
CA LYS A 123 -0.85 7.84 -8.80
C LYS A 123 -0.10 7.61 -7.50
N ARG A 124 -0.70 6.83 -6.59
CA ARG A 124 -0.09 6.49 -5.30
C ARG A 124 1.26 5.78 -5.49
N VAL A 125 1.35 4.87 -6.45
CA VAL A 125 2.56 4.08 -6.76
C VAL A 125 3.75 4.95 -7.20
N GLN A 126 3.51 6.15 -7.74
CA GLN A 126 4.56 7.07 -8.17
C GLN A 126 5.18 7.88 -7.02
N VAL A 127 4.48 7.88 -5.87
CA VAL A 127 4.81 8.71 -4.71
C VAL A 127 5.34 7.87 -3.54
N LEU A 128 4.93 6.60 -3.49
CA LEU A 128 5.39 5.64 -2.49
C LEU A 128 6.73 5.03 -2.89
N SER A 129 7.42 4.53 -1.86
CA SER A 129 8.67 3.83 -2.04
C SER A 129 8.53 2.50 -2.73
N ARG A 130 9.49 2.21 -3.61
CA ARG A 130 9.54 0.93 -4.32
C ARG A 130 9.78 -0.19 -3.32
N ASP A 131 9.00 -1.26 -3.43
CA ASP A 131 9.12 -2.43 -2.57
C ASP A 131 10.22 -3.35 -3.11
N ILE A 132 11.48 -3.04 -2.74
CA ILE A 132 12.66 -3.77 -3.23
C ILE A 132 12.66 -5.22 -2.74
N GLU A 133 12.12 -5.49 -1.54
CA GLU A 133 12.04 -6.84 -0.99
C GLU A 133 11.11 -7.71 -1.84
N ARG A 134 9.93 -7.18 -2.17
CA ARG A 134 8.98 -7.87 -3.05
C ARG A 134 9.55 -8.09 -4.45
N GLU A 135 10.15 -7.08 -5.06
CA GLU A 135 10.71 -7.20 -6.41
C GLU A 135 11.85 -8.21 -6.47
N ARG A 136 12.68 -8.22 -5.43
CA ARG A 136 13.76 -9.19 -5.30
C ARG A 136 13.20 -10.60 -5.12
N HIS A 137 12.17 -10.78 -4.30
CA HIS A 137 11.51 -12.08 -4.12
C HIS A 137 10.87 -12.56 -5.43
N GLU A 138 10.16 -11.69 -6.15
CA GLU A 138 9.59 -12.01 -7.46
C GLU A 138 10.68 -12.38 -8.48
N GLN A 139 11.83 -11.71 -8.44
CA GLN A 139 12.95 -11.97 -9.33
C GLN A 139 13.75 -13.24 -8.98
N GLU A 140 13.89 -13.55 -7.69
CA GLU A 140 14.64 -14.70 -7.19
C GLU A 140 13.82 -16.00 -7.18
N GLU A 141 12.54 -15.96 -6.78
CA GLU A 141 11.71 -17.16 -6.64
C GLU A 141 10.91 -17.52 -7.90
N HIS A 142 10.48 -16.52 -8.70
CA HIS A 142 9.49 -16.75 -9.76
C HIS A 142 10.03 -16.65 -11.19
N GLY A 143 11.33 -16.33 -11.38
CA GLY A 143 12.06 -16.52 -12.64
C GLY A 143 11.40 -15.95 -13.91
N GLY A 144 10.42 -15.05 -13.78
CA GLY A 144 9.63 -14.49 -14.88
C GLY A 144 8.49 -15.35 -15.44
N GLU A 145 8.24 -16.58 -14.95
CA GLU A 145 7.20 -17.47 -15.51
C GLU A 145 5.96 -17.65 -14.63
N ASP A 146 6.06 -17.41 -13.33
CA ASP A 146 4.94 -17.61 -12.40
C ASP A 146 4.89 -16.47 -11.38
N VAL A 147 4.79 -15.24 -11.88
CA VAL A 147 4.53 -14.07 -11.03
C VAL A 147 3.27 -14.37 -10.24
N PHE A 148 3.29 -14.15 -8.92
CA PHE A 148 2.09 -14.21 -8.09
C PHE A 148 1.14 -13.08 -8.53
N GLU A 149 0.43 -13.32 -9.64
CA GLU A 149 -0.59 -12.44 -10.15
C GLU A 149 -1.76 -12.57 -9.17
N LEU A 150 -1.91 -11.54 -8.32
CA LEU A 150 -3.22 -11.31 -7.70
C LEU A 150 -4.24 -11.33 -8.83
N GLU A 151 -5.27 -12.16 -8.71
CA GLU A 151 -6.35 -12.26 -9.69
C GLU A 151 -6.70 -10.85 -10.18
N PRO A 152 -6.57 -10.57 -11.48
CA PRO A 152 -6.81 -9.24 -12.00
C PRO A 152 -8.28 -8.92 -11.75
N THR A 153 -8.52 -8.03 -10.78
CA THR A 153 -9.84 -7.44 -10.58
C THR A 153 -10.17 -6.61 -11.82
N GLU A 154 -11.43 -6.62 -12.27
CA GLU A 154 -11.90 -5.83 -13.43
C GLU A 154 -11.46 -4.35 -13.35
N GLU A 155 -11.38 -3.79 -12.13
CA GLU A 155 -10.89 -2.43 -11.87
C GLU A 155 -9.43 -2.20 -12.31
N ARG A 156 -8.58 -3.21 -12.13
CA ARG A 156 -7.14 -3.15 -12.44
C ARG A 156 -6.87 -3.34 -13.92
N GLU A 157 -7.68 -4.17 -14.57
CA GLU A 157 -7.65 -4.33 -16.04
C GLU A 157 -8.11 -3.05 -16.73
N MET A 158 -9.20 -2.43 -16.26
CA MET A 158 -9.64 -1.12 -16.75
C MET A 158 -8.57 -0.05 -16.55
N GLU A 159 -7.90 -0.02 -15.40
CA GLU A 159 -6.79 0.92 -15.16
C GLU A 159 -5.62 0.72 -16.13
N GLY A 160 -5.23 -0.53 -16.41
CA GLY A 160 -4.18 -0.84 -17.39
C GLY A 160 -4.56 -0.41 -18.81
N LEU A 161 -5.84 -0.59 -19.17
CA LEU A 161 -6.38 -0.12 -20.45
C LEU A 161 -6.42 1.42 -20.52
N GLU A 162 -6.79 2.12 -19.44
CA GLU A 162 -6.77 3.58 -19.37
C GLU A 162 -5.35 4.15 -19.51
N ASP A 163 -4.35 3.53 -18.89
CA ASP A 163 -2.94 3.92 -19.04
C ASP A 163 -2.44 3.69 -20.47
N ALA A 164 -2.77 2.55 -21.07
CA ALA A 164 -2.43 2.24 -22.46
C ALA A 164 -3.10 3.23 -23.43
N LEU A 165 -4.38 3.55 -23.23
CA LEU A 165 -5.13 4.51 -24.04
C LEU A 165 -4.63 5.95 -23.86
N GLY A 166 -4.33 6.34 -22.62
CA GLY A 166 -3.77 7.64 -22.27
C GLY A 166 -2.41 7.87 -22.90
N SER A 167 -1.56 6.84 -22.96
CA SER A 167 -0.27 6.89 -23.63
C SER A 167 -0.41 7.05 -25.16
N LEU A 168 -1.42 6.44 -25.75
CA LEU A 168 -1.68 6.48 -27.19
C LEU A 168 -2.18 7.86 -27.66
N GLY A 169 -2.88 8.59 -26.78
CA GLY A 169 -3.36 9.96 -27.01
C GLY A 169 -2.28 11.05 -26.91
N GLN A 170 -1.11 10.75 -26.31
CA GLN A 170 0.00 11.69 -26.11
C GLN A 170 1.26 11.25 -26.86
N LYS A 171 1.21 11.19 -28.19
CA LYS A 171 2.44 11.01 -28.98
C LYS A 171 3.35 12.24 -28.83
N ALA A 172 4.55 11.99 -28.29
CA ALA A 172 5.81 12.76 -28.44
C ALA A 172 6.36 13.60 -27.28
N LYS A 173 6.07 13.31 -26.00
CA LYS A 173 6.94 13.74 -24.87
C LYS A 173 6.93 12.77 -23.68
N ALA A 174 7.45 11.55 -23.84
CA ALA A 174 7.75 10.69 -22.69
C ALA A 174 8.80 9.61 -23.03
N ASN A 175 9.97 10.01 -23.56
CA ASN A 175 11.17 9.21 -23.34
C ASN A 175 11.75 9.67 -21.99
N GLY A 176 11.52 8.90 -20.92
CA GLY A 176 12.29 9.04 -19.68
C GLY A 176 11.53 9.30 -18.37
N SER A 177 10.23 9.00 -18.23
CA SER A 177 9.51 9.27 -16.97
C SER A 177 9.46 8.10 -15.98
N ASP A 178 10.32 7.08 -16.13
CA ASP A 178 10.48 6.06 -15.09
C ASP A 178 11.44 6.50 -13.96
N GLU A 179 12.22 7.56 -14.18
CA GLU A 179 13.31 7.96 -13.29
C GLU A 179 12.94 9.02 -12.23
N VAL A 180 11.84 9.77 -12.40
CA VAL A 180 11.38 10.70 -11.35
C VAL A 180 10.35 9.98 -10.50
N ARG A 181 10.73 8.86 -9.89
CA ARG A 181 9.89 8.13 -8.94
C ARG A 181 10.48 8.33 -7.55
N GLU A 182 9.61 8.67 -6.62
CA GLU A 182 9.88 9.01 -5.21
C GLU A 182 10.44 10.40 -4.88
N GLY A 183 9.74 11.09 -3.96
CA GLY A 183 10.15 12.31 -3.27
C GLY A 183 10.24 13.55 -4.16
N GLN A 184 11.05 13.47 -5.21
CA GLN A 184 11.36 14.56 -6.14
C GLN A 184 10.11 15.08 -6.86
N LEU A 185 9.15 14.22 -7.21
CA LEU A 185 7.87 14.66 -7.77
C LEU A 185 7.11 15.57 -6.81
N LEU A 186 7.01 15.17 -5.54
CA LEU A 186 6.32 15.98 -4.53
C LEU A 186 7.07 17.30 -4.30
N ASP A 187 8.39 17.27 -4.24
CA ASP A 187 9.21 18.47 -4.07
C ASP A 187 9.03 19.44 -5.25
N VAL A 188 8.95 18.91 -6.49
CA VAL A 188 8.66 19.72 -7.69
C VAL A 188 7.28 20.35 -7.61
N PHE A 189 6.25 19.61 -7.19
CA PHE A 189 4.90 20.17 -7.06
C PHE A 189 4.81 21.20 -5.92
N GLU A 190 5.47 20.95 -4.80
CA GLU A 190 5.58 21.90 -3.68
C GLU A 190 6.29 23.18 -4.11
N TYR A 191 7.38 23.06 -4.87
CA TYR A 191 8.10 24.20 -5.44
C TYR A 191 7.22 25.00 -6.40
N ARG A 192 6.54 24.34 -7.35
CA ARG A 192 5.60 24.99 -8.29
C ARG A 192 4.50 25.74 -7.54
N LEU A 193 3.91 25.11 -6.53
CA LEU A 193 2.89 25.73 -5.69
C LEU A 193 3.42 26.94 -4.92
N LYS A 194 4.63 26.86 -4.37
CA LYS A 194 5.28 27.98 -3.66
C LYS A 194 5.58 29.13 -4.61
N ALA A 195 6.03 28.85 -5.83
CA ALA A 195 6.27 29.85 -6.86
C ALA A 195 4.98 30.59 -7.25
N LEU A 196 3.87 29.87 -7.44
CA LEU A 196 2.56 30.49 -7.73
C LEU A 196 2.05 31.36 -6.58
N LYS A 197 2.18 30.89 -5.34
CA LYS A 197 1.84 31.71 -4.15
C LYS A 197 2.73 32.95 -4.03
N GLY A 198 4.01 32.84 -4.38
CA GLY A 198 4.94 33.96 -4.43
C GLY A 198 4.53 35.00 -5.45
N ARG A 199 4.18 34.56 -6.67
CA ARG A 199 3.65 35.40 -7.75
C ARG A 199 2.34 36.12 -7.40
N LEU A 200 1.51 35.54 -6.54
CA LEU A 200 0.27 36.18 -6.08
C LEU A 200 0.52 37.27 -5.03
N ARG A 201 1.63 37.20 -4.28
CA ARG A 201 1.98 38.15 -3.22
C ARG A 201 2.84 39.33 -3.70
N ALA A 202 3.53 39.17 -4.82
CA ALA A 202 4.34 40.21 -5.48
C ALA A 202 3.44 41.11 -6.35
#